data_AF-A0A968NFB4-F1
#
_entry.id   AF-A0A968NFB4-F1
#
_cell.length_a   1.000
_cell.length_b   1.000
_cell.length_c   1.000
_cell.angle_alpha   90.00
_cell.angle_beta   90.00
_cell.angle_gamma   90.00
#
_symmetry.space_group_name_H-M   'P 1'
#
loop_
_entity.id
_entity.type
_entity.pdbx_description
1 polymer ?
#
loop_
_entity_poly.entity_id
_entity_poly.type
_entity_poly.pdbx_seq_one_letter_code
_entity_poly.pdbx_strand_id
1 'polypeptide(L)'
;MSQDTFREATRAMLYRMLYESRTADHNLLVDHYAEQMTRLFAAEAHAILNEVLKDSHARLDARLAPDPVSQGIANVQTTMQDLWRSFWD
;
A
#
# COMPACT_ATOMS: atom_id res chain seq x y z
N MET A 1 3.95 -5.95 0.21
CA MET A 1 3.62 -7.16 0.99
C MET A 1 2.40 -7.78 0.28
N SER A 2 2.02 -9.05 0.47
CA SER A 2 0.74 -9.49 -0.14
C SER A 2 -0.40 -8.72 0.55
N GLN A 3 -1.48 -8.37 -0.17
CA GLN A 3 -2.71 -7.86 0.46
C GLN A 3 -3.17 -8.77 1.61
N ASP A 4 -2.93 -10.08 1.49
CA ASP A 4 -3.17 -11.05 2.56
C ASP A 4 -2.32 -10.78 3.81
N THR A 5 -1.04 -10.42 3.64
CA THR A 5 -0.15 -10.11 4.76
C THR A 5 -0.56 -8.82 5.48
N PHE A 6 -0.98 -7.79 4.74
CA PHE A 6 -1.51 -6.55 5.32
C PHE A 6 -2.79 -6.82 6.11
N ARG A 7 -3.70 -7.61 5.54
CA ARG A 7 -4.96 -8.02 6.17
C ARG A 7 -4.72 -8.86 7.43
N GLU A 8 -3.78 -9.80 7.40
CA GLU A 8 -3.39 -10.61 8.55
C GLU A 8 -2.79 -9.76 9.67
N ALA A 9 -1.88 -8.84 9.35
CA ALA A 9 -1.29 -7.92 10.31
C ALA A 9 -2.36 -7.04 10.97
N THR A 10 -3.27 -6.49 10.16
CA THR A 10 -4.40 -5.69 10.67
C THR A 10 -5.31 -6.51 11.59
N ARG A 11 -5.64 -7.76 11.22
CA ARG A 11 -6.42 -8.65 12.09
C ARG A 11 -5.72 -8.93 13.41
N ALA A 12 -4.42 -9.20 13.40
CA ALA A 12 -3.65 -9.44 14.60
C ALA A 12 -3.70 -8.23 15.55
N MET A 13 -3.59 -7.02 15.01
CA MET A 13 -3.70 -5.77 15.79
C MET A 13 -5.09 -5.59 16.39
N LEU A 14 -6.15 -5.85 15.63
CA LEU A 14 -7.52 -5.80 16.13
C LEU A 14 -7.77 -6.81 17.25
N TYR A 15 -7.28 -8.05 17.11
CA TYR A 15 -7.40 -9.04 18.19
C TYR A 15 -6.67 -8.62 19.46
N ARG A 16 -5.50 -7.99 19.31
CA ARG A 16 -4.74 -7.48 20.44
C ARG A 16 -5.45 -6.32 21.12
N MET A 17 -6.03 -5.40 20.35
CA MET A 17 -6.86 -4.32 20.87
C MET A 17 -8.06 -4.87 21.67
N LEU A 18 -8.76 -5.88 21.15
CA LEU A 18 -9.88 -6.53 21.84
C LEU A 18 -9.47 -7.27 23.13
N TYR A 19 -8.24 -7.78 23.19
CA TYR A 19 -7.71 -8.42 24.38
C TYR A 19 -7.38 -7.38 25.47
N GLU A 20 -6.71 -6.30 25.07
CA GLU A 20 -6.23 -5.24 25.97
C GLU A 20 -7.37 -4.30 26.43
N SER A 21 -8.47 -4.21 25.68
CA SER A 21 -9.64 -3.37 26.01
C SER A 21 -10.33 -3.76 27.33
N ARG A 22 -10.08 -4.97 27.83
CA ARG A 22 -10.62 -5.44 29.11
C ARG A 22 -9.99 -4.77 30.33
N THR A 23 -8.79 -4.21 30.17
CA THR A 23 -7.96 -3.75 31.29
C THR A 23 -7.48 -2.31 31.17
N ALA A 24 -7.62 -1.69 30.00
CA ALA A 24 -7.07 -0.37 29.70
C ALA A 24 -8.16 0.66 29.35
N ASP A 25 -7.77 1.93 29.40
CA ASP A 25 -8.61 3.05 28.97
C ASP A 25 -8.92 2.92 27.47
N HIS A 26 -10.20 2.93 27.12
CA HIS A 26 -10.65 2.66 25.77
C HIS A 26 -10.21 3.75 24.77
N ASN A 27 -10.20 5.01 25.18
CA ASN A 27 -9.82 6.11 24.28
C ASN A 27 -8.34 6.04 23.95
N LEU A 28 -7.52 5.81 24.98
CA LEU A 28 -6.07 5.68 24.81
C LEU A 28 -5.71 4.45 23.96
N LEU A 29 -6.46 3.36 24.12
CA LEU A 29 -6.28 2.16 23.31
C LEU A 29 -6.64 2.41 21.85
N VAL A 30 -7.78 3.06 21.59
CA VAL A 30 -8.25 3.37 20.23
C VAL A 30 -7.25 4.27 19.52
N ASP A 31 -6.79 5.35 20.16
CA ASP A 31 -5.80 6.26 19.57
C ASP A 31 -4.49 5.54 19.24
N HIS A 32 -4.02 4.70 20.17
CA HIS A 32 -2.81 3.93 19.98
C HIS A 32 -2.89 2.98 18.78
N TYR A 33 -3.97 2.20 18.68
CA TYR A 33 -4.14 1.25 17.56
C TYR A 33 -4.46 1.95 16.24
N ALA A 34 -5.17 3.08 16.26
CA ALA A 34 -5.40 3.91 15.07
C ALA A 34 -4.07 4.43 14.51
N GLU A 35 -3.16 4.89 15.37
CA GLU A 35 -1.83 5.33 14.94
C GLU A 35 -1.03 4.17 14.34
N GLN A 36 -1.02 3.00 14.98
CA GLN A 36 -0.30 1.85 14.46
C GLN A 36 -0.85 1.37 13.10
N MET A 37 -2.18 1.33 12.92
CA MET A 37 -2.80 0.97 11.64
C MET A 37 -2.47 1.98 10.55
N THR A 38 -2.43 3.27 10.89
CA THR A 38 -2.03 4.34 9.95
C THR A 38 -0.59 4.14 9.48
N ARG A 39 0.33 3.78 10.40
CA ARG A 39 1.73 3.47 10.06
C ARG A 39 1.83 2.23 9.18
N LEU A 40 1.07 1.18 9.48
CA LEU A 40 1.02 -0.04 8.67
C LEU A 40 0.55 0.27 7.23
N PHE A 41 -0.51 1.07 7.09
CA PHE A 41 -1.02 1.50 5.80
C PHE A 41 0.00 2.33 5.02
N ALA A 42 0.64 3.31 5.67
CA ALA A 42 1.67 4.13 5.04
C ALA A 42 2.86 3.28 4.55
N ALA A 43 3.28 2.29 5.33
CA ALA A 43 4.34 1.38 4.93
C ALA A 43 3.97 0.56 3.69
N GLU A 44 2.74 0.02 3.63
CA GLU A 44 2.26 -0.74 2.48
C GLU A 44 2.13 0.15 1.24
N ALA A 45 1.55 1.36 1.39
CA ALA A 45 1.43 2.33 0.32
C ALA A 45 2.81 2.70 -0.27
N HIS A 46 3.80 2.95 0.58
CA HIS A 46 5.17 3.20 0.12
C HIS A 46 5.79 2.00 -0.59
N ALA A 47 5.54 0.78 -0.12
CA ALA A 47 6.04 -0.43 -0.77
C ALA A 47 5.47 -0.58 -2.19
N ILE A 48 4.16 -0.39 -2.35
CA ILE A 48 3.48 -0.43 -3.65
C ILE A 48 4.00 0.68 -4.57
N LEU A 49 4.11 1.91 -4.07
CA LEU A 49 4.64 3.04 -4.85
C LEU A 49 6.07 2.77 -5.35
N ASN A 50 6.92 2.18 -4.51
CA ASN A 50 8.28 1.81 -4.90
C ASN A 50 8.29 0.71 -5.96
N GLU A 51 7.39 -0.26 -5.88
CA GLU A 51 7.25 -1.31 -6.89
C GLU A 51 6.84 -0.72 -8.25
N VAL A 52 5.86 0.19 -8.26
CA VAL A 52 5.41 0.90 -9.47
C VAL A 52 6.52 1.76 -10.06
N LEU A 53 7.25 2.50 -9.22
CA LEU A 53 8.40 3.29 -9.68
C LEU A 53 9.46 2.40 -10.30
N LYS A 54 9.76 1.26 -9.67
CA LYS A 54 10.75 0.31 -10.17
C LYS A 54 10.34 -0.32 -11.51
N ASP A 55 9.08 -0.71 -11.67
CA ASP A 55 8.55 -1.21 -12.94
C ASP A 55 8.57 -0.12 -14.02
N SER A 56 8.19 1.11 -13.67
CA SER A 56 8.23 2.25 -14.58
C SER A 56 9.65 2.56 -15.06
N HIS A 57 10.64 2.53 -14.15
CA HIS A 57 12.05 2.70 -14.49
C HIS A 57 12.55 1.57 -15.38
N ALA A 58 12.29 0.31 -15.05
CA ALA A 58 12.72 -0.83 -15.86
C ALA A 58 12.15 -0.77 -17.29
N ARG A 59 10.91 -0.30 -17.45
CA ARG A 59 10.28 -0.12 -18.76
C ARG A 59 10.81 1.09 -19.52
N LEU A 60 11.13 2.19 -18.83
CA LEU A 60 11.81 3.32 -19.43
C LEU A 60 13.20 2.92 -19.93
N ASP A 61 13.97 2.19 -19.13
CA ASP A 61 15.29 1.70 -19.52
C ASP A 61 15.21 0.73 -20.72
N ALA A 62 14.21 -0.16 -20.73
CA ALA A 62 13.96 -1.06 -21.86
C ALA A 62 13.51 -0.33 -23.14
N ARG A 63 12.96 0.89 -23.02
CA ARG A 63 12.41 1.72 -24.13
C ARG A 63 13.28 2.92 -24.50
N LEU A 64 14.33 3.22 -23.74
CA LEU A 64 15.43 4.10 -24.13
C LEU A 64 16.44 3.37 -25.04
N ALA A 65 16.25 2.06 -25.25
CA ALA A 65 16.59 1.41 -26.51
C ALA A 65 15.75 2.03 -27.65
N PRO A 66 16.22 2.09 -28.90
CA PRO A 66 16.18 3.28 -29.77
C PRO A 66 14.83 3.96 -30.17
N ASP A 67 13.66 3.60 -29.65
CA ASP A 67 12.35 4.27 -29.85
C ASP A 67 11.29 3.61 -28.93
N PRO A 68 10.15 4.22 -28.46
CA PRO A 68 9.65 5.61 -28.49
C PRO A 68 9.01 6.13 -27.15
N VAL A 69 9.07 7.44 -26.87
CA VAL A 69 8.63 8.08 -25.59
C VAL A 69 7.09 8.25 -25.43
N SER A 70 6.33 8.36 -26.51
CA SER A 70 4.88 8.67 -26.46
C SER A 70 3.99 7.54 -25.92
N GLN A 71 4.40 6.28 -26.10
CA GLN A 71 3.72 5.11 -25.51
C GLN A 71 3.97 4.98 -23.99
N GLY A 72 4.90 5.73 -23.42
CA GLY A 72 5.18 5.71 -21.98
C GLY A 72 4.08 6.37 -21.16
N ILE A 73 3.61 7.54 -21.61
CA ILE A 73 2.66 8.37 -20.85
C ILE A 73 1.27 7.71 -20.77
N ALA A 74 0.80 7.13 -21.89
CA ALA A 74 -0.50 6.46 -21.93
C ALA A 74 -0.55 5.23 -21.01
N ASN A 75 0.55 4.47 -20.89
CA ASN A 75 0.57 3.25 -20.09
C ASN A 75 0.72 3.52 -18.59
N VAL A 76 1.48 4.55 -18.19
CA VAL A 76 1.55 4.99 -16.77
C VAL A 76 0.15 5.39 -16.28
N GLN A 77 -0.61 6.09 -17.12
CA GLN A 77 -1.98 6.48 -16.81
C GLN A 77 -2.90 5.27 -16.61
N THR A 78 -2.79 4.25 -17.47
CA THR A 78 -3.57 3.01 -17.33
C THR A 78 -3.18 2.23 -16.06
N THR A 79 -1.88 2.12 -15.74
CA THR A 79 -1.44 1.44 -14.51
C THR A 79 -1.87 2.19 -13.25
N MET A 80 -1.84 3.52 -13.24
CA MET A 80 -2.41 4.30 -12.15
C MET A 80 -3.92 4.09 -12.01
N GLN A 81 -4.66 3.97 -13.13
CA GLN A 81 -6.09 3.68 -13.10
C GLN A 81 -6.39 2.26 -12.61
N ASP A 82 -5.62 1.26 -13.02
CA ASP A 82 -5.81 -0.13 -12.58
C ASP A 82 -5.48 -0.29 -11.09
N LEU A 83 -4.44 0.39 -10.61
CA LEU A 83 -4.14 0.47 -9.17
C LEU A 83 -5.26 1.16 -8.40
N TRP A 84 -5.75 2.29 -8.90
CA TRP A 84 -6.87 2.99 -8.27
C TRP A 84 -8.11 2.10 -8.16
N ARG A 85 -8.40 1.30 -9.20
CA ARG A 85 -9.47 0.30 -9.15
C ARG A 85 -9.19 -0.80 -8.14
N SER A 86 -7.97 -1.33 -8.07
CA SER A 86 -7.65 -2.40 -7.10
C SER A 86 -7.65 -1.96 -5.63
N PHE A 87 -7.64 -0.66 -5.35
CA PHE A 87 -7.83 -0.13 -4.00
C PHE A 87 -9.32 0.04 -3.65
N TRP A 88 -10.21 0.08 -4.65
CA TRP A 88 -11.64 0.29 -4.44
C TRP A 88 -12.57 -0.89 -4.74
N ASP A 89 -12.08 -1.92 -5.43
CA ASP A 89 -12.72 -3.24 -5.52
C ASP A 89 -12.26 -4.17 -4.38
#